data_AF-A0A1B1AD79-F1
#
_entry.id   AF-A0A1B1AD79-F1
#
_cell.length_a   1.000
_cell.length_b   1.000
_cell.length_c   1.000
_cell.angle_alpha   90.00
_cell.angle_beta   90.00
_cell.angle_gamma   90.00
#
_symmetry.space_group_name_H-M   'P 1'
#
loop_
_entity.id
_entity.type
_entity.pdbx_description
1 polymer ?
#
loop_
_entity_poly.entity_id
_entity_poly.type
_entity_poly.pdbx_seq_one_letter_code
_entity_poly.pdbx_strand_id
1 'polypeptide(L)'
;MSNIDLLVDQLVSTAGDLWFAALLGQFFVMVCESAKPKPAEVEEQGGPRGFALLVTILSLITPLLLFFHAFLSGSGALVAVIVAIFGAVITATIVGWIIRAAIPDVARVLNRAAPILALLVFVLALYVSWETVFAFINGFITARAAG
;
A
#
# COMPACT_ATOMS: atom_id res chain seq x y z
N MET A 1 -20.87 -13.29 16.59
CA MET A 1 -19.83 -12.60 15.81
C MET A 1 -18.97 -13.65 15.15
N SER A 2 -18.65 -13.46 13.87
CA SER A 2 -17.73 -14.36 13.17
C SER A 2 -16.29 -14.11 13.66
N ASN A 3 -15.40 -15.10 13.53
CA ASN A 3 -13.98 -14.92 13.86
C ASN A 3 -13.31 -13.80 13.04
N ILE A 4 -13.89 -13.45 11.89
CA ILE A 4 -13.41 -12.38 11.00
C ILE A 4 -13.71 -11.01 11.60
N ASP A 5 -14.90 -10.81 12.17
CA ASP A 5 -15.28 -9.52 12.77
C ASP A 5 -14.33 -9.14 13.91
N LEU A 6 -13.97 -10.12 14.76
CA LEU A 6 -13.00 -9.92 15.85
C LEU A 6 -11.59 -9.55 15.35
N LEU A 7 -11.15 -10.15 14.26
CA LEU A 7 -9.86 -9.85 13.63
C LEU A 7 -9.84 -8.41 13.08
N VAL A 8 -10.92 -7.97 12.45
CA VAL A 8 -11.05 -6.61 11.91
C VAL A 8 -11.10 -5.59 13.04
N ASP A 9 -11.90 -5.82 14.07
CA ASP A 9 -12.02 -4.91 15.22
C ASP A 9 -10.68 -4.76 15.97
N GLN A 10 -9.94 -5.85 16.15
CA GLN A 10 -8.58 -5.81 16.72
C GLN A 10 -7.60 -5.01 15.85
N LEU A 11 -7.68 -5.16 14.53
CA LEU A 11 -6.78 -4.48 13.60
C LEU A 11 -7.05 -2.97 13.59
N VAL A 12 -8.32 -2.55 13.53
CA VAL A 12 -8.72 -1.14 13.49
C VAL A 12 -8.45 -0.45 14.83
N SER A 13 -8.79 -1.10 15.95
CA SER A 13 -8.54 -0.53 17.29
C SER A 13 -7.05 -0.35 17.59
N THR A 14 -6.16 -1.12 16.95
CA THR A 14 -4.72 -1.05 17.20
C THR A 14 -3.99 -0.17 16.19
N ALA A 15 -4.27 -0.30 14.90
CA ALA A 15 -3.58 0.44 13.85
C ALA A 15 -4.19 1.84 13.61
N GLY A 16 -5.45 2.04 13.99
CA GLY A 16 -6.20 3.28 13.87
C GLY A 16 -7.00 3.40 12.56
N ASP A 17 -8.06 4.21 12.59
CA ASP A 17 -8.96 4.41 11.44
C ASP A 17 -8.24 4.96 10.21
N LEU A 18 -7.27 5.86 10.41
CA LEU A 18 -6.49 6.45 9.34
C LEU A 18 -5.54 5.43 8.69
N TRP A 19 -5.06 4.43 9.42
CA TRP A 19 -4.29 3.33 8.84
C TRP A 19 -5.16 2.50 7.91
N PHE A 20 -6.40 2.20 8.32
CA PHE A 20 -7.34 1.47 7.48
C PHE A 20 -7.72 2.27 6.23
N ALA A 21 -7.94 3.58 6.37
CA ALA A 21 -8.15 4.48 5.23
C ALA A 21 -6.94 4.49 4.27
N ALA A 22 -5.71 4.52 4.79
CA ALA A 22 -4.50 4.43 3.99
C ALA A 22 -4.37 3.07 3.28
N LEU A 23 -4.75 1.97 3.94
CA LEU A 23 -4.79 0.64 3.35
C LEU A 23 -5.79 0.56 2.18
N LEU A 24 -7.00 1.11 2.36
CA LEU A 24 -8.00 1.19 1.29
C LEU A 24 -7.54 2.08 0.13
N GLY A 25 -6.91 3.22 0.44
CA GLY A 25 -6.29 4.07 -0.56
C GLY A 25 -5.23 3.32 -1.36
N GLN A 26 -4.34 2.60 -0.69
CA GLN A 26 -3.27 1.83 -1.34
C GLN A 26 -3.82 0.69 -2.17
N PHE A 27 -4.86 0.00 -1.68
CA PHE A 27 -5.60 -0.99 -2.47
C PHE A 27 -6.08 -0.40 -3.79
N PHE A 28 -6.71 0.78 -3.75
CA PHE A 28 -7.21 1.43 -4.96
C PHE A 28 -6.09 1.85 -5.92
N VAL A 29 -4.97 2.37 -5.39
CA VAL A 29 -3.77 2.68 -6.18
C VAL A 29 -3.26 1.42 -6.90
N MET A 30 -3.14 0.30 -6.20
CA MET A 30 -2.69 -0.97 -6.77
C MET A 30 -3.64 -1.49 -7.86
N VAL A 31 -4.96 -1.30 -7.71
CA VAL A 31 -5.94 -1.61 -8.77
C VAL A 31 -5.64 -0.78 -10.02
N CYS A 32 -5.42 0.52 -9.84
CA CYS A 32 -5.14 1.43 -10.95
C CYS A 32 -3.82 1.09 -11.67
N GLU A 33 -2.78 0.75 -10.92
CA GLU A 33 -1.47 0.31 -11.45
C GLU A 33 -1.59 -1.04 -12.19
N SER A 34 -2.34 -1.98 -11.64
CA SER A 34 -2.56 -3.31 -12.23
C SER A 34 -3.43 -3.29 -13.48
N ALA A 35 -4.24 -2.25 -13.65
CA ALA A 35 -5.07 -2.04 -14.83
C ALA A 35 -4.28 -1.55 -16.06
N LYS A 36 -2.97 -1.30 -15.96
CA LYS A 36 -2.16 -0.74 -17.04
C LYS A 36 -2.35 -1.51 -18.37
N PRO A 37 -2.70 -0.83 -19.49
CA PRO A 37 -2.87 -1.47 -20.80
C PRO A 37 -1.60 -2.20 -21.27
N LYS A 38 -1.73 -3.24 -22.11
CA LYS A 38 -0.54 -3.88 -22.72
C LYS A 38 0.13 -2.84 -23.64
N PRO A 39 1.45 -2.61 -23.55
CA PRO A 39 2.13 -1.80 -24.55
C PRO A 39 1.95 -2.46 -25.91
N ALA A 40 1.71 -1.67 -26.95
CA ALA A 40 1.66 -2.19 -28.31
C ALA A 40 3.04 -2.74 -28.67
N GLU A 41 3.09 -3.83 -29.46
CA GLU A 41 4.28 -4.65 -29.75
C GLU A 41 5.50 -3.89 -30.35
N VAL A 42 5.39 -2.58 -30.58
CA VAL A 42 6.39 -1.72 -31.24
C VAL A 42 6.96 -0.63 -30.30
N GLU A 43 6.46 -0.47 -29.07
CA GLU A 43 7.06 0.47 -28.11
C GLU A 43 8.28 -0.16 -27.43
N GLU A 44 9.49 0.32 -27.78
CA GLU A 44 10.71 0.05 -27.01
C GLU A 44 10.43 0.32 -25.52
N GLN A 45 10.53 -0.72 -24.69
CA GLN A 45 10.36 -0.63 -23.25
C GLN A 45 11.55 0.11 -22.63
N GLY A 46 11.57 1.43 -22.79
CA GLY A 46 12.30 2.29 -21.88
C GLY A 46 11.75 2.07 -20.47
N GLY A 47 12.58 1.59 -19.55
CA GLY A 47 12.19 1.43 -18.15
C GLY A 47 11.61 2.74 -17.58
N PRO A 48 10.86 2.67 -16.46
CA PRO A 48 10.27 3.86 -15.85
C PRO A 48 11.37 4.89 -15.55
N ARG A 49 11.24 6.10 -16.11
CA ARG A 49 12.18 7.23 -15.91
C ARG A 49 11.45 8.39 -15.24
N GLY A 50 12.19 9.15 -14.43
CA GLY A 50 11.69 10.37 -13.78
C GLY A 50 10.53 10.11 -12.82
N PHE A 51 9.42 10.83 -13.01
CA PHE A 51 8.26 10.79 -12.11
C PHE A 51 7.62 9.40 -11.99
N ALA A 52 7.60 8.60 -13.06
CA ALA A 52 7.06 7.25 -13.01
C ALA A 52 7.86 6.33 -12.07
N LEU A 53 9.19 6.49 -12.01
CA LEU A 53 10.05 5.73 -11.11
C LEU A 53 9.80 6.12 -9.64
N LEU A 54 9.62 7.41 -9.38
CA LEU A 54 9.24 7.89 -8.04
C LEU A 54 7.94 7.23 -7.58
N VAL A 55 6.90 7.24 -8.41
CA VAL A 55 5.60 6.62 -8.10
C VAL A 55 5.75 5.14 -7.81
N THR A 56 6.55 4.40 -8.59
CA THR A 56 6.82 2.98 -8.33
C THR A 56 7.48 2.76 -6.97
N ILE A 57 8.44 3.61 -6.60
CA ILE A 57 9.08 3.56 -5.28
C ILE A 57 8.07 3.85 -4.18
N LEU A 58 7.26 4.91 -4.32
CA LEU A 58 6.25 5.28 -3.33
C LEU A 58 5.21 4.16 -3.15
N SER A 59 4.69 3.58 -4.24
CA SER A 59 3.73 2.48 -4.20
C SER A 59 4.30 1.23 -3.51
N LEU A 60 5.62 0.99 -3.62
CA LEU A 60 6.29 -0.10 -2.90
C LEU A 60 6.49 0.22 -1.41
N ILE A 61 6.85 1.46 -1.09
CA ILE A 61 7.11 1.89 0.30
C ILE A 61 5.82 1.98 1.11
N THR A 62 4.70 2.43 0.52
CA THR A 62 3.42 2.58 1.22
C THR A 62 2.96 1.32 1.98
N PRO A 63 2.83 0.13 1.35
CA PRO A 63 2.41 -1.08 2.06
C PRO A 63 3.45 -1.51 3.10
N LEU A 64 4.75 -1.21 2.92
CA LEU A 64 5.77 -1.46 3.93
C LEU A 64 5.60 -0.55 5.15
N LEU A 65 5.32 0.74 4.95
CA LEU A 65 5.03 1.67 6.05
C LEU A 65 3.79 1.24 6.84
N LEU A 66 2.73 0.84 6.14
CA LEU A 66 1.52 0.33 6.77
C LEU A 66 1.78 -0.97 7.53
N PHE A 67 2.59 -1.87 6.98
CA PHE A 67 3.02 -3.08 7.67
C PHE A 67 3.79 -2.77 8.94
N PHE A 68 4.82 -1.93 8.87
CA PHE A 68 5.64 -1.56 10.03
C PHE A 68 4.82 -0.87 11.11
N HIS A 69 3.95 0.07 10.74
CA HIS A 69 3.06 0.72 11.70
C HIS A 69 2.19 -0.29 12.45
N ALA A 70 1.47 -1.16 11.73
CA ALA A 70 0.58 -2.12 12.35
C ALA A 70 1.32 -3.20 13.16
N PHE A 71 2.52 -3.58 12.73
CA PHE A 71 3.37 -4.53 13.45
C PHE A 71 3.94 -3.94 14.74
N LEU A 72 4.50 -2.72 14.66
CA LEU A 72 5.15 -2.04 15.79
C LEU A 72 4.16 -1.48 16.80
N SER A 73 2.92 -1.19 16.39
CA SER A 73 1.83 -0.78 17.30
C SER A 73 1.36 -1.90 18.25
N GLY A 74 2.03 -3.07 18.25
CA GLY A 74 1.99 -4.01 19.38
C GLY A 74 0.83 -5.00 19.37
N SER A 75 0.18 -5.23 18.22
CA SER A 75 -1.06 -6.03 18.19
C SER A 75 -0.89 -7.53 18.43
N GLY A 76 0.32 -8.10 18.26
CA GLY A 76 0.50 -9.56 18.20
C GLY A 76 -0.26 -10.24 17.04
N ALA A 77 -1.05 -9.48 16.28
CA ALA A 77 -1.90 -9.92 15.18
C ALA A 77 -1.13 -9.87 13.85
N LEU A 78 0.14 -10.28 13.86
CA LEU A 78 1.00 -10.30 12.67
C LEU A 78 0.33 -11.04 11.51
N VAL A 79 -0.33 -12.16 11.80
CA VAL A 79 -1.07 -12.93 10.80
C VAL A 79 -2.20 -12.10 10.19
N ALA A 80 -2.94 -11.33 10.99
CA ALA A 80 -4.02 -10.48 10.50
C ALA A 80 -3.50 -9.36 9.60
N VAL A 81 -2.39 -8.71 9.99
CA VAL A 81 -1.73 -7.66 9.20
C VAL A 81 -1.24 -8.22 7.86
N ILE A 82 -0.58 -9.38 7.87
CA ILE A 82 -0.11 -10.06 6.66
C ILE A 82 -1.30 -10.39 5.77
N VAL A 83 -2.33 -11.04 6.30
CA VAL A 83 -3.52 -11.42 5.53
C VAL A 83 -4.22 -10.19 4.94
N ALA A 84 -4.33 -9.09 5.69
CA ALA A 84 -4.94 -7.85 5.21
C ALA A 84 -4.14 -7.24 4.06
N ILE A 85 -2.82 -7.10 4.20
CA ILE A 85 -1.97 -6.46 3.18
C ILE A 85 -1.84 -7.36 1.95
N PHE A 86 -1.50 -8.65 2.12
CA PHE A 86 -1.39 -9.58 0.99
C PHE A 86 -2.74 -9.82 0.32
N GLY A 87 -3.82 -9.92 1.09
CA GLY A 87 -5.18 -10.00 0.57
C GLY A 87 -5.51 -8.79 -0.29
N ALA A 88 -5.26 -7.58 0.20
CA ALA A 88 -5.45 -6.35 -0.55
C ALA A 88 -4.62 -6.35 -1.85
N VAL A 89 -3.34 -6.72 -1.80
CA VAL A 89 -2.46 -6.77 -2.98
C VAL A 89 -2.98 -7.75 -4.04
N ILE A 90 -3.31 -8.98 -3.65
CA ILE A 90 -3.78 -10.02 -4.56
C ILE A 90 -5.12 -9.61 -5.17
N THR A 91 -6.07 -9.19 -4.33
CA THR A 91 -7.38 -8.74 -4.81
C THR A 91 -7.26 -7.54 -5.74
N ALA A 92 -6.42 -6.55 -5.41
CA ALA A 92 -6.21 -5.39 -6.25
C ALA A 92 -5.64 -5.78 -7.62
N THR A 93 -4.70 -6.74 -7.65
CA THR A 93 -4.11 -7.26 -8.88
C THR A 93 -5.16 -7.93 -9.77
N ILE A 94 -5.96 -8.82 -9.19
CA ILE A 94 -7.04 -9.54 -9.91
C ILE A 94 -8.06 -8.54 -10.46
N VAL A 95 -8.50 -7.59 -9.64
CA VAL A 95 -9.47 -6.57 -10.04
C VAL A 95 -8.91 -5.70 -11.17
N GLY A 96 -7.66 -5.25 -11.06
CA GLY A 96 -7.01 -4.47 -12.12
C GLY A 96 -6.92 -5.24 -13.45
N TRP A 97 -6.60 -6.54 -13.42
CA TRP A 97 -6.58 -7.38 -14.61
C TRP A 97 -7.95 -7.54 -15.24
N ILE A 98 -9.00 -7.72 -14.44
CA ILE A 98 -10.38 -7.80 -14.92
C ILE A 98 -10.77 -6.48 -15.59
N ILE A 99 -10.51 -5.32 -14.95
CA ILE A 99 -10.82 -4.01 -15.52
C ILE A 99 -10.10 -3.80 -16.85
N ARG A 100 -8.81 -4.15 -16.91
CA ARG A 100 -8.00 -4.07 -18.14
C ARG A 100 -8.59 -4.90 -19.28
N ALA A 101 -9.09 -6.10 -18.98
CA ALA A 101 -9.65 -7.01 -19.99
C ALA A 101 -11.06 -6.60 -20.42
N ALA A 102 -11.89 -6.16 -19.49
CA ALA A 102 -13.31 -5.86 -19.74
C ALA A 102 -13.54 -4.45 -20.29
N ILE A 103 -12.84 -3.44 -19.78
CA ILE A 103 -13.10 -2.02 -20.10
C ILE A 103 -11.78 -1.24 -20.25
N PRO A 104 -11.09 -1.35 -21.41
CA PRO A 104 -9.77 -0.74 -21.63
C PRO A 104 -9.75 0.80 -21.53
N ASP A 105 -10.85 1.47 -21.83
CA ASP A 105 -10.94 2.94 -21.72
C ASP A 105 -10.89 3.40 -20.26
N VAL A 106 -11.62 2.72 -19.37
CA VAL A 106 -11.57 2.97 -17.92
C VAL A 106 -10.17 2.67 -17.39
N ALA A 107 -9.56 1.57 -17.84
CA ALA A 107 -8.20 1.21 -17.47
C ALA A 107 -7.17 2.30 -17.80
N ARG A 108 -7.31 2.98 -18.95
CA ARG A 108 -6.46 4.12 -19.32
C ARG A 108 -6.63 5.32 -18.39
N VAL A 109 -7.87 5.65 -17.99
CA VAL A 109 -8.15 6.75 -17.07
C VAL A 109 -7.60 6.45 -15.67
N LEU A 110 -7.86 5.24 -15.15
CA LEU A 110 -7.35 4.79 -13.85
C LEU A 110 -5.81 4.83 -13.81
N ASN A 111 -5.14 4.33 -14.84
CA ASN A 111 -3.68 4.35 -14.91
C ASN A 111 -3.10 5.78 -14.95
N ARG A 112 -3.83 6.77 -15.50
CA ARG A 112 -3.42 8.19 -15.45
C ARG A 112 -3.62 8.81 -14.07
N ALA A 113 -4.61 8.37 -13.32
CA ALA A 113 -4.88 8.84 -11.95
C ALA A 113 -3.96 8.18 -10.91
N ALA A 114 -3.47 6.97 -11.18
CA ALA A 114 -2.65 6.18 -10.25
C ALA A 114 -1.48 6.96 -9.63
N PRO A 115 -0.67 7.74 -10.38
CA PRO A 115 0.45 8.49 -9.82
C PRO A 115 0.04 9.55 -8.78
N ILE A 116 -1.05 10.25 -9.03
CA ILE A 116 -1.55 11.32 -8.15
C ILE A 116 -2.11 10.69 -6.87
N LEU A 117 -2.87 9.61 -7.03
CA LEU A 117 -3.43 8.86 -5.91
C LEU A 117 -2.34 8.21 -5.07
N ALA A 118 -1.31 7.62 -5.69
CA ALA A 118 -0.17 7.02 -5.01
C ALA A 118 0.55 8.03 -4.12
N LEU A 119 0.75 9.26 -4.60
CA LEU A 119 1.36 10.32 -3.81
C LEU A 119 0.49 10.70 -2.60
N LEU A 120 -0.81 10.91 -2.80
CA LEU A 120 -1.73 11.27 -1.72
C LEU A 120 -1.82 10.17 -0.65
N VAL A 121 -1.95 8.93 -1.08
CA VAL A 121 -2.01 7.76 -0.19
C VAL A 121 -0.68 7.58 0.54
N PHE A 122 0.45 7.77 -0.14
CA PHE A 122 1.76 7.73 0.50
C PHE A 122 1.90 8.80 1.59
N VAL A 123 1.47 10.04 1.33
CA VAL A 123 1.49 11.12 2.34
C VAL A 123 0.63 10.76 3.55
N LEU A 124 -0.55 10.18 3.32
CA LEU A 124 -1.41 9.70 4.41
C LEU A 124 -0.73 8.56 5.19
N ALA A 125 -0.16 7.57 4.50
CA ALA A 125 0.55 6.47 5.15
C ALA A 125 1.75 6.98 5.96
N LEU A 126 2.50 7.96 5.44
CA LEU A 126 3.58 8.62 6.16
C LEU A 126 3.06 9.33 7.40
N TYR A 127 1.99 10.11 7.28
CA TYR A 127 1.36 10.82 8.41
C TYR A 127 0.82 9.87 9.50
N VAL A 128 0.37 8.67 9.14
CA VAL A 128 -0.10 7.70 10.12
C VAL A 128 1.06 6.94 10.77
N SER A 129 2.12 6.67 10.01
CA SER A 129 3.23 5.81 10.44
C SER A 129 4.42 6.53 11.06
N TRP A 130 4.57 7.85 10.87
CA TRP A 130 5.81 8.56 11.20
C TRP A 130 6.21 8.39 12.66
N GLU A 131 5.30 8.60 13.61
CA GLU A 131 5.63 8.55 15.04
C GLU A 131 6.13 7.16 15.44
N THR A 132 5.41 6.12 15.04
CA THR A 132 5.76 4.71 15.30
C THR A 132 7.11 4.33 14.69
N VAL A 133 7.35 4.72 13.43
CA VAL A 133 8.59 4.40 12.71
C VAL A 133 9.78 5.17 13.28
N PHE A 134 9.62 6.46 13.58
CA PHE A 134 10.70 7.27 14.18
C PHE A 134 11.03 6.81 15.60
N ALA A 135 10.03 6.48 16.42
CA ALA A 135 10.25 5.94 17.76
C ALA A 135 11.07 4.65 17.70
N PHE A 136 10.75 3.76 16.76
CA PHE A 136 11.51 2.52 16.55
C PHE A 136 12.96 2.79 16.10
N ILE A 137 13.17 3.65 15.10
CA ILE A 137 14.51 3.99 14.60
C ILE A 137 15.35 4.62 15.70
N ASN A 138 14.81 5.59 16.44
CA ASN A 138 15.51 6.25 17.53
C ASN A 138 15.87 5.25 18.63
N GLY A 139 14.94 4.41 19.05
CA GLY A 139 15.19 3.35 20.03
C GLY A 139 16.30 2.40 19.59
N PHE A 140 16.31 1.99 18.31
CA PHE A 140 17.35 1.14 17.76
C PHE A 140 18.73 1.80 17.76
N ILE A 141 18.82 3.07 17.35
CA ILE A 141 20.07 3.84 17.35
C ILE A 141 20.59 4.01 18.78
N THR A 142 19.74 4.37 19.73
CA THR A 142 20.13 4.54 21.13
C THR A 142 20.59 3.22 21.74
N ALA A 143 19.91 2.11 21.48
CA ALA A 143 20.32 0.78 21.94
C ALA A 143 21.69 0.37 21.38
N ARG A 144 21.98 0.72 20.13
CA ARG A 144 23.29 0.47 19.49
C ARG A 144 24.39 1.39 19.98
N ALA A 145 24.07 2.60 20.41
CA ALA A 145 25.04 3.53 20.98
C ALA A 145 25.40 3.21 22.45
N ALA A 146 24.56 2.40 23.13
CA ALA A 146 24.72 2.05 24.54
C ALA A 146 25.38 0.68 24.79
N GLY A 147 25.64 -0.12 23.74
CA GLY A 147 26.29 -1.44 23.82
C GLY A 147 27.60 -1.45 23.05
#